data_AF-A0AAV4B2W8-F1
#
_entry.id   AF-A0AAV4B2W8-F1
#
_cell.length_a   1.000
_cell.length_b   1.000
_cell.length_c   1.000
_cell.angle_alpha   90.00
_cell.angle_beta   90.00
_cell.angle_gamma   90.00
#
_symmetry.space_group_name_H-M   'P 1'
#
loop_
_entity.id
_entity.type
_entity.pdbx_description
1 polymer ?
#
loop_
_entity_poly.entity_id
_entity_poly.type
_entity_poly.pdbx_seq_one_letter_code
_entity_poly.pdbx_strand_id
1 'polypeptide(L)'
;MIAIGLDTREVLQDLVVDPGTEKKFFQGVRGFYEAVVDKMLGKFPFVDPTLPHLSVLDPSKTETLTYSSIVHLAAIFCPTLEAEDIKEEWEDLQLLPSNAVSRIDPETEKAKGIDIHWGEVMALNTALGVPRFPQLLKVFTALLCLPRSNADSERAFSMVRKIHTDFRQSMLPETLSSFMQVKMNCDNHCFQVKPSKETT
;
A
#
# COMPACT_ATOMS: atom_id res chain seq x y z
N MET A 1 0.10 -17.48 -15.16
CA MET A 1 0.79 -17.75 -16.44
C MET A 1 2.02 -16.86 -16.48
N ILE A 2 3.24 -17.41 -16.35
CA ILE A 2 4.49 -16.64 -16.41
C ILE A 2 4.85 -16.52 -17.89
N ALA A 3 4.79 -15.31 -18.46
CA ALA A 3 5.11 -15.04 -19.85
C ALA A 3 6.43 -14.27 -19.94
N ILE A 4 7.26 -14.64 -20.91
CA ILE A 4 8.49 -13.91 -21.23
C ILE A 4 8.15 -12.72 -22.12
N GLY A 5 8.78 -11.58 -21.86
CA GLY A 5 8.57 -10.33 -22.58
C GLY A 5 8.91 -10.38 -24.07
N LEU A 6 8.33 -9.46 -24.83
CA LEU A 6 8.46 -9.35 -26.29
C LEU A 6 9.92 -9.14 -26.72
N ASP A 7 10.65 -8.28 -26.01
CA ASP A 7 12.06 -7.97 -26.29
C ASP A 7 12.96 -9.21 -26.22
N THR A 8 12.71 -10.11 -25.28
CA THR A 8 13.49 -11.35 -25.16
C THR A 8 13.20 -12.32 -26.30
N ARG A 9 11.97 -12.31 -26.84
CA ARG A 9 11.60 -13.12 -28.01
C ARG A 9 12.24 -12.59 -29.28
N GLU A 10 12.30 -11.27 -29.46
CA GLU A 10 12.94 -10.65 -30.62
C GLU A 10 14.45 -10.97 -30.65
N VAL A 11 15.14 -10.84 -29.51
CA VAL A 11 16.57 -11.20 -29.40
C VAL A 11 16.82 -12.69 -29.67
N LEU A 12 15.91 -13.58 -29.24
CA LEU A 12 16.00 -15.02 -29.53
C LEU A 12 15.81 -15.34 -31.01
N GLN A 13 14.97 -14.58 -31.72
CA GLN A 13 14.77 -14.72 -33.16
C GLN A 13 15.99 -14.24 -33.94
N ASP A 14 16.62 -13.14 -33.52
CA ASP A 14 17.85 -12.62 -34.12
C ASP A 14 19.04 -13.57 -33.97
N LEU A 15 19.03 -14.42 -32.94
CA LEU A 15 20.08 -15.41 -32.68
C LEU A 15 19.96 -16.71 -33.51
N VAL A 16 18.93 -16.84 -34.38
CA VAL A 16 18.66 -18.02 -35.23
C VAL A 16 18.73 -19.34 -34.44
N VAL A 17 18.07 -19.36 -33.28
CA VAL A 17 18.06 -20.52 -32.38
C VAL A 17 17.11 -21.59 -32.93
N ASP A 18 17.53 -22.86 -32.88
CA ASP A 18 16.63 -23.94 -33.30
C ASP A 18 15.39 -24.03 -32.37
N PRO A 19 14.21 -24.41 -32.89
CA PRO A 19 12.97 -24.44 -32.12
C PRO A 19 13.02 -25.33 -30.86
N GLY A 20 13.87 -26.37 -30.87
CA GLY A 20 14.10 -27.25 -29.73
C GLY A 20 14.94 -26.61 -28.63
N THR A 21 15.98 -25.84 -28.97
CA THR A 21 16.78 -25.07 -28.02
C THR A 21 16.00 -23.88 -27.46
N GLU A 22 15.19 -23.22 -28.28
CA GLU A 22 14.26 -22.18 -27.85
C GLU A 22 13.32 -22.71 -26.76
N LYS A 23 12.66 -23.85 -27.02
CA LYS A 23 11.76 -24.48 -26.05
C LYS A 23 12.46 -24.85 -24.74
N LYS A 24 13.70 -25.35 -24.80
CA LYS A 24 14.50 -25.66 -23.59
C LYS A 24 14.86 -24.41 -22.81
N PHE A 25 15.20 -23.31 -23.49
CA PHE A 25 15.46 -22.03 -22.85
C PHE A 25 14.21 -21.51 -22.11
N PHE A 26 13.04 -21.48 -22.76
CA PHE A 26 11.79 -21.08 -22.12
C PHE A 26 11.42 -21.97 -20.93
N GLN A 27 11.64 -23.29 -21.02
CA GLN A 27 11.44 -24.21 -19.91
C GLN A 27 12.41 -23.94 -18.75
N GLY A 28 13.68 -23.63 -19.04
CA GLY A 28 14.67 -23.26 -18.04
C GLY A 28 14.32 -21.96 -17.32
N VAL A 29 13.95 -20.91 -18.06
CA VAL A 29 13.52 -19.63 -17.49
C VAL A 29 12.27 -19.80 -16.64
N ARG A 30 11.28 -20.55 -17.14
CA ARG A 30 10.08 -20.86 -16.37
C ARG A 30 10.41 -21.61 -15.09
N GLY A 31 11.24 -22.66 -15.16
CA GLY A 31 11.66 -23.43 -14.00
C GLY A 31 12.43 -22.59 -12.98
N PHE A 32 13.25 -21.64 -13.43
CA PHE A 32 13.89 -20.66 -12.56
C PHE A 32 12.87 -19.79 -11.82
N TYR A 33 11.90 -19.19 -12.54
CA TYR A 33 10.88 -18.36 -11.91
C TYR A 33 9.98 -19.16 -10.97
N GLU A 34 9.60 -20.38 -11.34
CA GLU A 34 8.85 -21.29 -10.46
C GLU A 34 9.64 -21.57 -9.18
N ALA A 35 10.92 -21.93 -9.26
CA ALA A 35 11.77 -22.16 -8.09
C ALA A 35 11.98 -20.89 -7.22
N VAL A 36 12.07 -19.71 -7.84
CA VAL A 36 12.15 -18.43 -7.13
C VAL A 36 10.84 -18.16 -6.40
N VAL A 37 9.70 -18.35 -7.05
CA VAL A 37 8.37 -18.17 -6.45
C VAL A 37 8.17 -19.16 -5.31
N ASP A 38 8.51 -20.44 -5.48
CA ASP A 38 8.41 -21.44 -4.41
C ASP A 38 9.27 -21.06 -3.19
N LYS A 39 10.48 -20.57 -3.43
CA LYS A 39 11.36 -20.07 -2.36
C LYS A 39 10.82 -18.81 -1.70
N MET A 40 10.18 -17.92 -2.45
CA MET A 40 9.47 -16.77 -1.89
C MET A 40 8.30 -17.25 -1.04
N LEU A 41 7.43 -18.13 -1.57
CA LEU A 41 6.29 -18.71 -0.86
C LEU A 41 6.68 -19.40 0.44
N GLY A 42 7.84 -20.08 0.47
CA GLY A 42 8.36 -20.72 1.68
C GLY A 42 9.04 -19.76 2.68
N LYS A 43 9.45 -18.56 2.26
CA LYS A 43 10.15 -17.59 3.13
C LYS A 43 9.26 -16.48 3.65
N PHE A 44 8.29 -16.06 2.86
CA PHE A 44 7.37 -14.99 3.24
C PHE A 44 6.18 -15.58 3.99
N PRO A 45 5.72 -14.94 5.07
CA PRO A 45 4.53 -15.35 5.80
C PRO A 45 3.27 -14.96 5.00
N PHE A 46 3.07 -15.54 3.82
CA PHE A 46 1.85 -15.32 3.02
C PHE A 46 0.59 -15.86 3.71
N VAL A 47 0.75 -16.68 4.74
CA VAL A 47 -0.32 -17.21 5.60
C VAL A 47 -0.42 -16.35 6.86
N ASP A 48 -0.42 -15.03 6.69
CA ASP A 48 -0.73 -14.14 7.80
C ASP A 48 -2.26 -14.16 8.04
N PRO A 49 -2.72 -14.54 9.24
CA PRO A 49 -4.14 -14.65 9.55
C PRO A 49 -4.88 -13.30 9.49
N THR A 50 -4.16 -12.17 9.47
CA THR A 50 -4.73 -10.82 9.44
C THR A 50 -5.11 -10.37 8.03
N LEU A 51 -4.42 -10.86 6.99
CA LEU A 51 -4.62 -10.43 5.61
C LEU A 51 -6.05 -10.67 5.09
N PRO A 52 -6.71 -11.82 5.38
CA PRO A 52 -8.11 -12.03 4.98
C PRO A 52 -9.06 -10.98 5.55
N HIS A 53 -8.78 -10.46 6.75
CA HIS A 53 -9.61 -9.46 7.40
C HIS A 53 -9.53 -8.09 6.72
N LEU A 54 -8.44 -7.78 5.98
CA LEU A 54 -8.31 -6.53 5.21
C LEU A 54 -9.33 -6.39 4.07
N SER A 55 -10.10 -7.45 3.78
CA SER A 55 -11.25 -7.37 2.87
C SER A 55 -12.30 -6.34 3.29
N VAL A 56 -12.32 -5.90 4.56
CA VAL A 56 -13.15 -4.77 5.04
C VAL A 56 -12.87 -3.45 4.32
N LEU A 57 -11.67 -3.29 3.74
CA LEU A 57 -11.30 -2.11 2.96
C LEU A 57 -11.96 -2.07 1.58
N ASP A 58 -12.52 -3.18 1.09
CA ASP A 58 -13.26 -3.22 -0.16
C ASP A 58 -14.72 -2.79 0.09
N PRO A 59 -15.14 -1.60 -0.38
CA PRO A 59 -16.49 -1.10 -0.14
C PRO A 59 -17.58 -2.05 -0.67
N SER A 60 -17.25 -2.86 -1.68
CA SER A 60 -18.18 -3.81 -2.30
C SER A 60 -18.54 -4.97 -1.37
N LYS A 61 -17.73 -5.23 -0.34
CA LYS A 61 -17.89 -6.36 0.58
C LYS A 61 -18.46 -5.95 1.94
N THR A 62 -18.62 -4.65 2.19
CA THR A 62 -19.07 -4.11 3.47
C THR A 62 -20.39 -4.74 3.93
N GLU A 63 -21.35 -4.94 3.03
CA GLU A 63 -22.65 -5.57 3.36
C GLU A 63 -22.56 -7.07 3.67
N THR A 64 -21.54 -7.75 3.15
CA THR A 64 -21.38 -9.21 3.27
C THR A 64 -20.51 -9.65 4.43
N LEU A 65 -19.64 -8.77 4.92
CA LEU A 65 -18.65 -9.09 5.94
C LEU A 65 -19.22 -8.94 7.34
N THR A 66 -18.90 -9.88 8.22
CA THR A 66 -19.24 -9.79 9.64
C THR A 66 -18.32 -8.77 10.36
N TYR A 67 -18.83 -8.17 11.43
CA TYR A 67 -18.09 -7.25 12.31
C TYR A 67 -16.80 -7.86 12.91
N SER A 68 -16.70 -9.20 12.98
CA SER A 68 -15.54 -9.89 13.56
C SER A 68 -14.22 -9.50 12.89
N SER A 69 -14.23 -9.25 11.57
CA SER A 69 -13.04 -8.83 10.84
C SER A 69 -12.56 -7.45 11.22
N ILE A 70 -13.47 -6.46 11.32
CA ILE A 70 -13.09 -5.09 11.68
C ILE A 70 -12.66 -5.01 13.15
N VAL A 71 -13.31 -5.77 14.04
CA VAL A 71 -12.92 -5.85 15.46
C VAL A 71 -11.55 -6.50 15.62
N HIS A 72 -11.27 -7.58 14.87
CA HIS A 72 -9.95 -8.22 14.89
C HIS A 72 -8.85 -7.27 14.43
N LEU A 73 -9.07 -6.53 13.34
CA LEU A 73 -8.13 -5.53 12.85
C LEU A 73 -7.94 -4.38 13.84
N ALA A 74 -9.02 -3.89 14.44
CA ALA A 74 -8.94 -2.84 15.44
C ALA A 74 -8.15 -3.29 16.68
N ALA A 75 -8.30 -4.53 17.14
CA ALA A 75 -7.51 -5.06 18.26
C ALA A 75 -6.00 -5.05 17.97
N ILE A 76 -5.59 -5.17 16.70
CA ILE A 76 -4.18 -5.17 16.29
C ILE A 76 -3.67 -3.73 16.11
N PHE A 77 -4.39 -2.92 15.33
CA PHE A 77 -3.90 -1.61 14.88
C PHE A 77 -4.34 -0.45 15.79
N CYS A 78 -5.39 -0.64 16.59
CA CYS A 78 -6.01 0.37 17.45
C CYS A 78 -6.44 -0.23 18.80
N PRO A 79 -5.52 -0.84 19.59
CA PRO A 79 -5.86 -1.63 20.78
C PRO A 79 -6.52 -0.84 21.92
N THR A 80 -6.51 0.50 21.85
CA THR A 80 -7.13 1.39 22.84
C THR A 80 -8.62 1.61 22.60
N LEU A 81 -9.17 1.08 21.51
CA LEU A 81 -10.58 1.24 21.16
C LEU A 81 -11.40 0.07 21.70
N GLU A 82 -12.60 0.37 22.19
CA GLU A 82 -13.51 -0.63 22.69
C GLU A 82 -14.17 -1.39 21.54
N ALA A 83 -14.21 -2.72 21.64
CA ALA A 83 -14.72 -3.58 20.58
C ALA A 83 -16.22 -3.40 20.34
N GLU A 84 -17.00 -3.09 21.39
CA GLU A 84 -18.45 -2.89 21.27
C GLU A 84 -18.74 -1.60 20.49
N ASP A 85 -18.03 -0.50 20.75
CA ASP A 85 -18.19 0.76 20.01
C ASP A 85 -17.90 0.57 18.50
N ILE A 86 -16.85 -0.19 18.17
CA ILE A 86 -16.49 -0.49 16.77
C ILE A 86 -17.56 -1.33 16.10
N LYS A 87 -18.12 -2.31 16.82
CA LYS A 87 -19.20 -3.16 16.31
C LYS A 87 -20.46 -2.35 16.06
N GLU A 88 -20.87 -1.50 17.00
CA GLU A 88 -22.04 -0.61 16.84
C GLU A 88 -21.88 0.30 15.62
N GLU A 89 -20.72 0.95 15.45
CA GLU A 89 -20.45 1.78 14.28
C GLU A 89 -20.41 0.98 12.97
N TRP A 90 -19.88 -0.25 12.99
CA TRP A 90 -19.84 -1.11 11.81
C TRP A 90 -21.24 -1.54 11.38
N GLU A 91 -22.11 -1.88 12.33
CA GLU A 91 -23.50 -2.22 12.05
C GLU A 91 -24.27 -1.00 11.53
N ASP A 92 -24.05 0.21 12.08
CA ASP A 92 -24.62 1.45 11.54
C ASP A 92 -24.11 1.75 10.12
N LEU A 93 -22.82 1.52 9.86
CA LEU A 93 -22.24 1.66 8.52
C LEU A 93 -22.92 0.73 7.50
N GLN A 94 -23.23 -0.51 7.88
CA GLN A 94 -23.92 -1.48 7.02
C GLN A 94 -25.38 -1.09 6.74
N LEU A 95 -25.97 -0.26 7.58
CA LEU A 95 -27.34 0.25 7.40
C LEU A 95 -27.38 1.53 6.54
N LEU A 96 -26.24 2.08 6.14
CA LEU A 96 -26.23 3.22 5.22
C LEU A 96 -26.88 2.83 3.88
N PRO A 97 -27.71 3.72 3.31
CA PRO A 97 -28.27 3.46 2.00
C PRO A 97 -27.14 3.43 0.95
N SER A 98 -27.23 2.55 -0.04
CA SER A 98 -26.16 2.32 -1.03
C SER A 98 -25.79 3.57 -1.86
N ASN A 99 -26.61 4.62 -1.82
CA ASN A 99 -26.37 5.92 -2.45
C ASN A 99 -25.87 7.01 -1.50
N ALA A 100 -25.60 6.71 -0.21
CA ALA A 100 -25.09 7.68 0.76
C ALA A 100 -23.75 8.28 0.32
N VAL A 101 -22.88 7.47 -0.27
CA VAL A 101 -21.60 7.87 -0.84
C VAL A 101 -21.40 7.20 -2.19
N SER A 102 -21.21 8.00 -3.24
CA SER A 102 -20.96 7.47 -4.59
C SER A 102 -19.62 6.76 -4.65
N ARG A 103 -19.61 5.55 -5.21
CA ARG A 103 -18.37 4.82 -5.55
C ARG A 103 -17.74 5.31 -6.85
N ILE A 104 -18.47 6.10 -7.64
CA ILE A 104 -18.03 6.64 -8.92
C ILE A 104 -17.63 8.09 -8.72
N ASP A 105 -16.46 8.42 -9.24
CA ASP A 105 -15.95 9.77 -9.33
C ASP A 105 -16.75 10.56 -10.38
N PRO A 106 -17.36 11.70 -10.01
CA PRO A 106 -18.24 12.44 -10.90
C PRO A 106 -17.52 13.13 -12.06
N GLU A 107 -16.21 13.36 -11.96
CA GLU A 107 -15.43 14.02 -13.02
C GLU A 107 -14.88 13.01 -14.04
N THR A 108 -14.47 11.83 -13.55
CA THR A 108 -13.77 10.83 -14.37
C THR A 108 -14.65 9.64 -14.76
N GLU A 109 -15.86 9.53 -14.21
CA GLU A 109 -16.80 8.40 -14.37
C GLU A 109 -16.19 7.03 -14.02
N LYS A 110 -15.11 7.01 -13.22
CA LYS A 110 -14.39 5.82 -12.79
C LYS A 110 -14.62 5.53 -11.32
N ALA A 111 -14.30 4.31 -10.89
CA ALA A 111 -14.31 3.96 -9.49
C ALA A 111 -13.33 4.86 -8.70
N LYS A 112 -13.80 5.45 -7.60
CA LYS A 112 -12.97 6.25 -6.70
C LYS A 112 -11.85 5.40 -6.10
N GLY A 113 -10.75 6.07 -5.73
CA GLY A 113 -9.74 5.48 -4.86
C GLY A 113 -10.39 4.99 -3.56
N ILE A 114 -9.92 3.84 -3.04
CA ILE A 114 -10.43 3.25 -1.79
C ILE A 114 -10.28 4.25 -0.62
N ASP A 115 -9.17 4.96 -0.59
CA ASP A 115 -8.86 6.02 0.35
C ASP A 115 -9.85 7.20 0.26
N ILE A 116 -10.18 7.65 -0.95
CA ILE A 116 -11.15 8.73 -1.18
C ILE A 116 -12.54 8.30 -0.72
N HIS A 117 -12.97 7.10 -1.11
CA HIS A 117 -14.29 6.57 -0.74
C HIS A 117 -14.46 6.49 0.77
N TRP A 118 -13.52 5.87 1.47
CA TRP A 118 -13.59 5.78 2.93
C TRP A 118 -13.42 7.15 3.61
N GLY A 119 -12.64 8.06 3.03
CA GLY A 119 -12.57 9.44 3.51
C GLY A 119 -13.93 10.14 3.50
N GLU A 120 -14.70 9.98 2.43
CA GLU A 120 -16.05 10.54 2.31
C GLU A 120 -17.04 9.88 3.28
N VAL A 121 -16.99 8.55 3.43
CA VAL A 121 -17.83 7.81 4.38
C VAL A 121 -17.56 8.26 5.82
N MET A 122 -16.28 8.40 6.20
CA MET A 122 -15.90 8.80 7.55
C MET A 122 -16.13 10.29 7.82
N ALA A 123 -16.32 11.10 6.78
CA ALA A 123 -16.70 12.51 6.89
C ALA A 123 -18.21 12.73 7.14
N LEU A 124 -19.03 11.66 7.10
CA LEU A 124 -20.45 11.76 7.39
C LEU A 124 -20.69 12.17 8.84
N ASN A 125 -21.59 13.13 9.02
CA ASN A 125 -22.04 13.59 10.32
C ASN A 125 -23.45 13.09 10.61
N THR A 126 -23.75 12.93 11.89
CA THR A 126 -25.12 12.76 12.37
C THR A 126 -25.94 14.04 12.17
N ALA A 127 -27.25 13.97 12.36
CA ALA A 127 -28.12 15.15 12.31
C ALA A 127 -27.74 16.25 13.32
N LEU A 128 -26.96 15.91 14.35
CA LEU A 128 -26.46 16.85 15.37
C LEU A 128 -25.12 17.49 14.98
N GLY A 129 -24.59 17.18 13.80
CA GLY A 129 -23.30 17.73 13.32
C GLY A 129 -22.06 17.10 13.96
N VAL A 130 -22.22 16.02 14.72
CA VAL A 130 -21.08 15.25 15.25
C VAL A 130 -20.69 14.13 14.28
N PRO A 131 -19.39 13.73 14.23
CA PRO A 131 -18.93 12.63 13.40
C PRO A 131 -19.74 11.36 13.66
N ARG A 132 -20.19 10.70 12.59
CA ARG A 132 -21.04 9.50 12.71
C ARG A 132 -20.23 8.25 13.08
N PHE A 133 -19.00 8.15 12.60
CA PHE A 133 -18.15 6.96 12.77
C PHE A 133 -16.77 7.30 13.38
N PRO A 134 -16.71 7.89 14.59
CA PRO A 134 -15.45 8.33 15.18
C PRO A 134 -14.45 7.20 15.48
N GLN A 135 -14.90 5.98 15.81
CA GLN A 135 -13.98 4.86 16.05
C GLN A 135 -13.52 4.22 14.75
N LEU A 136 -14.43 3.96 13.81
CA LEU A 136 -14.08 3.43 12.49
C LEU A 136 -13.16 4.37 11.74
N LEU A 137 -13.31 5.70 11.88
CA LEU A 137 -12.38 6.66 11.29
C LEU A 137 -10.94 6.36 11.71
N LYS A 138 -10.69 6.10 12.99
CA LYS A 138 -9.35 5.77 13.50
C LYS A 138 -8.85 4.45 12.94
N VAL A 139 -9.71 3.42 12.92
CA VAL A 139 -9.37 2.10 12.40
C VAL A 139 -9.04 2.18 10.91
N PHE A 140 -9.90 2.77 10.10
CA PHE A 140 -9.68 2.93 8.66
C PHE A 140 -8.48 3.81 8.34
N THR A 141 -8.22 4.87 9.12
CA THR A 141 -6.99 5.67 8.96
C THR A 141 -5.76 4.80 9.14
N ALA A 142 -5.70 3.99 10.21
CA ALA A 142 -4.58 3.09 10.46
C ALA A 142 -4.41 2.06 9.33
N LEU A 143 -5.50 1.47 8.86
CA LEU A 143 -5.48 0.46 7.81
C LEU A 143 -5.09 1.02 6.43
N LEU A 144 -5.56 2.23 6.08
CA LEU A 144 -5.25 2.89 4.80
C LEU A 144 -3.83 3.45 4.76
N CYS A 145 -3.22 3.69 5.93
CA CYS A 145 -1.81 4.04 6.04
C CYS A 145 -0.87 2.83 5.90
N LEU A 146 -1.39 1.60 5.78
CA LEU A 146 -0.55 0.44 5.51
C LEU A 146 0.08 0.55 4.11
N PRO A 147 1.41 0.43 4.00
CA PRO A 147 2.07 0.54 2.71
C PRO A 147 1.61 -0.59 1.79
N ARG A 148 1.04 -0.23 0.64
CA ARG A 148 0.54 -1.19 -0.35
C ARG A 148 1.66 -2.06 -0.94
N SER A 149 2.90 -1.59 -0.90
CA SER A 149 4.07 -2.33 -1.38
C SER A 149 5.36 -1.84 -0.74
N ASN A 150 6.43 -2.62 -0.88
CA ASN A 150 7.77 -2.19 -0.50
C ASN A 150 8.37 -1.12 -1.43
N ALA A 151 7.68 -0.70 -2.50
CA ALA A 151 8.23 0.22 -3.48
C ALA A 151 8.63 1.58 -2.87
N ASP A 152 7.87 2.08 -1.90
CA ASP A 152 8.21 3.33 -1.21
C ASP A 152 9.46 3.18 -0.35
N SER A 153 9.60 2.05 0.35
CA SER A 153 10.81 1.68 1.09
C SER A 153 12.00 1.48 0.15
N GLU A 154 11.82 0.84 -1.00
CA GLU A 154 12.87 0.66 -2.01
C GLU A 154 13.30 1.98 -2.65
N ARG A 155 12.36 2.89 -2.89
CA ARG A 155 12.65 4.26 -3.33
C ARG A 155 13.48 4.99 -2.28
N ALA A 156 13.11 4.88 -1.00
CA ALA A 156 13.91 5.40 0.11
C ALA A 156 15.32 4.80 0.15
N PHE A 157 15.47 3.48 0.03
CA PHE A 157 16.78 2.83 -0.02
C PHE A 157 17.60 3.20 -1.25
N SER A 158 16.96 3.45 -2.39
CA SER A 158 17.61 3.98 -3.59
C SER A 158 18.15 5.39 -3.34
N MET A 159 17.38 6.25 -2.66
CA MET A 159 17.85 7.57 -2.24
C MET A 159 19.04 7.47 -1.29
N VAL A 160 18.99 6.60 -0.28
CA VAL A 160 20.10 6.35 0.63
C VAL A 160 21.35 5.90 -0.13
N ARG A 161 21.23 4.94 -1.06
CA ARG A 161 22.35 4.48 -1.89
C ARG A 161 22.98 5.58 -2.73
N LYS A 162 22.19 6.56 -3.18
CA LYS A 162 22.69 7.75 -3.92
C LYS A 162 23.36 8.77 -3.01
N ILE A 163 23.03 8.81 -1.72
CA ILE A 163 23.60 9.76 -0.75
C ILE A 163 24.86 9.19 -0.11
N HIS A 164 24.78 7.93 0.32
CA HIS A 164 25.84 7.17 0.92
C HIS A 164 26.60 6.36 -0.15
N THR A 165 27.35 7.09 -0.97
CA THR A 165 28.24 6.52 -2.01
C THR A 165 29.57 6.06 -1.42
N ASP A 166 30.33 5.22 -2.13
CA ASP A 166 31.68 4.80 -1.73
C ASP A 166 32.68 5.96 -1.56
N PHE A 167 32.43 7.11 -2.20
CA PHE A 167 33.20 8.36 -2.01
C PHE A 167 32.80 9.17 -0.77
N ARG A 168 31.71 8.80 -0.08
CA ARG A 168 31.13 9.49 1.09
C ARG A 168 30.81 8.52 2.24
N GLN A 169 31.73 7.59 2.51
CA GLN A 169 31.55 6.55 3.54
C GLN A 169 31.54 7.08 4.99
N SER A 170 31.94 8.33 5.22
CA SER A 170 32.05 8.92 6.57
C SER A 170 30.82 9.73 7.01
N MET A 171 29.66 9.54 6.39
CA MET A 171 28.46 10.26 6.79
C MET A 171 27.86 9.62 8.05
N LEU A 172 27.77 10.40 9.13
CA LEU A 172 27.12 9.96 10.37
C LEU A 172 25.63 9.63 10.11
N PRO A 173 25.08 8.59 10.77
CA PRO A 173 23.67 8.20 10.61
C PRO A 173 22.68 9.34 10.88
N GLU A 174 22.97 10.22 11.83
CA GLU A 174 22.14 11.37 12.19
C GLU A 174 22.08 12.39 11.05
N THR A 175 23.20 12.62 10.39
CA THR A 175 23.29 13.50 9.22
C THR A 175 22.54 12.92 8.04
N LEU A 176 22.66 11.60 7.81
CA LEU A 176 21.91 10.90 6.77
C LEU A 176 20.40 10.97 7.03
N SER A 177 19.96 10.74 8.27
CA SER A 177 18.55 10.84 8.67
C SER A 177 18.00 12.25 8.44
N SER A 178 18.71 13.28 8.90
CA SER A 178 18.33 14.69 8.69
C SER A 178 18.22 15.02 7.21
N PHE A 179 19.18 14.56 6.40
CA PHE A 179 19.17 14.79 4.95
C PHE A 179 18.02 14.06 4.25
N MET A 180 17.72 12.82 4.67
CA MET A 180 16.60 12.04 4.17
C MET A 180 15.26 12.71 4.50
N GLN A 181 15.08 13.23 5.71
CA GLN A 181 13.88 13.97 6.11
C GLN A 181 13.65 15.19 5.21
N VAL A 182 14.69 15.98 4.93
CA VAL A 182 14.56 17.11 4.02
C VAL A 182 14.22 16.62 2.61
N LYS A 183 14.93 15.61 2.10
CA LYS A 183 14.77 15.15 0.71
C LYS A 183 13.43 14.46 0.45
N MET A 184 12.85 13.78 1.44
CA MET A 184 11.55 13.13 1.33
C MET A 184 10.38 14.11 1.45
N ASN A 185 10.56 15.22 2.18
CA ASN A 185 9.49 16.15 2.49
C ASN A 185 9.59 17.50 1.76
N CYS A 186 10.66 17.75 1.00
CA CYS A 186 10.84 18.95 0.20
C CYS A 186 10.78 18.63 -1.29
N ASP A 187 9.62 18.89 -1.91
CA ASP A 187 9.45 18.83 -3.37
C ASP A 187 9.97 20.10 -4.07
N ASN A 188 10.34 21.12 -3.30
CA ASN A 188 10.91 22.36 -3.82
C ASN A 188 12.32 22.13 -4.36
N HIS A 189 12.67 22.86 -5.43
CA HIS A 189 14.02 22.82 -5.95
C HIS A 189 15.00 23.37 -4.91
N CYS A 190 16.23 22.83 -4.89
CA CYS A 190 17.24 23.19 -3.89
C CYS A 190 17.55 24.70 -3.79
N PHE A 191 17.34 25.47 -4.86
CA PHE A 191 17.54 26.93 -4.87
C PHE A 191 16.36 27.72 -4.26
N GLN A 192 15.23 27.07 -3.96
CA GLN A 192 14.04 27.67 -3.36
C GLN A 192 13.99 27.46 -1.84
N VAL A 193 14.81 26.56 -1.30
CA VAL A 193 14.88 26.28 0.14
C VAL A 193 15.59 27.45 0.83
N LYS A 194 14.82 28.24 1.59
CA LYS A 194 15.37 29.25 2.50
C LYS A 194 15.66 28.58 3.84
N PRO A 195 16.93 28.44 4.27
CA PRO A 195 17.23 27.90 5.58
C PRO A 195 16.63 28.81 6.66
N SER A 196 15.97 28.20 7.65
CA SER A 196 15.45 28.90 8.83
C SER A 196 16.62 29.49 9.63
N LYS A 197 16.42 30.70 10.18
CA LYS A 197 17.45 31.48 10.89
C LYS A 197 17.69 31.06 12.35
N GLU A 198 17.25 29.87 12.76
CA GLU A 198 17.50 29.34 14.11
C GLU A 198 18.39 28.11 13.90
N THR A 199 19.68 28.11 14.27
CA THR A 199 20.17 28.11 15.66
C THR A 199 21.66 28.45 15.61
N THR A 200 22.11 29.42 16.42
CA THR A 200 23.51 29.56 16.86
C THR A 200 23.55 29.17 18.33
#